data_AF-A0A819Z7E9-F1
#
_entry.id   AF-A0A819Z7E9-F1
#
_cell.length_a   1.000
_cell.length_b   1.000
_cell.length_c   1.000
_cell.angle_alpha   90.00
_cell.angle_beta   90.00
_cell.angle_gamma   90.00
#
_symmetry.space_group_name_H-M   'P 1'
#
loop_
_entity.id
_entity.type
_entity.pdbx_description
1 polymer ?
#
loop_
_entity_poly.entity_id
_entity_poly.type
_entity_poly.pdbx_seq_one_letter_code
_entity_poly.pdbx_strand_id
1 'polypeptide(L)'
;MMNASNTRNRYPTVDIDDYIRQHHGSHFLYIYRNVKKFYYRFDAVQLDIEFLKICRSKDIIPSFLWFKTANNDLSSSPVYKACQRKLLNVEIDAKRKKLNDLKIMYKFSLNHLRELSSADFFEHLFQIMMSECSYLINKKRRTLNKKLLSLCSINNSTRYYNAKVVTNLSSRVLSDEELICLANGLDYCLPPKSINSMNVATSKEIYE
;
A
#
# COMPACT_ATOMS: atom_id res chain seq x y z
N MET A 1 -45.16 -9.84 16.63
CA MET A 1 -44.22 -10.59 17.50
C MET A 1 -43.15 -11.19 16.60
N MET A 2 -41.95 -10.61 16.62
CA MET A 2 -40.82 -11.05 15.80
C MET A 2 -40.13 -12.24 16.49
N ASN A 3 -40.16 -13.40 15.85
CA ASN A 3 -39.31 -14.52 16.26
C ASN A 3 -37.90 -14.29 15.70
N ALA A 4 -37.00 -13.85 16.58
CA ALA A 4 -35.57 -13.86 16.33
C ALA A 4 -35.09 -15.31 16.26
N SER A 5 -34.90 -15.81 15.04
CA SER A 5 -34.27 -17.11 14.78
C SER A 5 -32.82 -17.05 15.26
N ASN A 6 -32.61 -17.59 16.46
CA ASN A 6 -31.32 -17.83 17.09
C ASN A 6 -30.54 -18.87 16.26
N THR A 7 -29.75 -18.40 15.28
CA THR A 7 -28.83 -19.24 14.50
C THR A 7 -27.69 -19.67 15.41
N ARG A 8 -27.88 -20.83 16.06
CA ARG A 8 -26.86 -21.54 16.82
C ARG A 8 -25.56 -21.58 16.03
N ASN A 9 -24.48 -21.10 16.63
CA ASN A 9 -23.10 -21.31 16.18
C ASN A 9 -22.89 -22.83 16.02
N ARG A 10 -22.94 -23.33 14.77
CA ARG A 10 -22.78 -24.75 14.42
C ARG A 10 -21.32 -25.18 14.28
N TYR A 11 -20.38 -24.29 14.60
CA TYR A 11 -18.97 -24.49 14.31
C TYR A 11 -18.12 -24.41 15.58
N PRO A 12 -16.98 -25.10 15.63
CA PRO A 12 -16.37 -25.53 16.88
C PRO A 12 -15.67 -24.39 17.64
N THR A 13 -15.61 -24.53 18.97
CA THR A 13 -14.66 -23.84 19.87
C THR A 13 -13.23 -24.43 19.80
N VAL A 14 -13.00 -25.39 18.90
CA VAL A 14 -11.75 -26.12 18.66
C VAL A 14 -10.95 -25.43 17.55
N ASP A 15 -9.63 -25.58 17.52
CA ASP A 15 -8.78 -25.11 16.43
C ASP A 15 -9.34 -25.57 15.07
N ILE A 16 -9.59 -24.61 14.18
CA ILE A 16 -10.21 -24.84 12.88
C ILE A 16 -9.39 -25.81 12.02
N ASP A 17 -8.06 -25.76 12.13
CA ASP A 17 -7.17 -26.63 11.39
C ASP A 17 -7.32 -28.10 11.79
N ASP A 18 -7.53 -28.35 13.09
CA ASP A 18 -7.74 -29.71 13.62
C ASP A 18 -9.14 -30.21 13.27
N TYR A 19 -10.17 -29.35 13.35
CA TYR A 19 -11.51 -29.69 12.89
C TYR A 19 -11.52 -30.09 11.41
N ILE A 20 -10.91 -29.27 10.55
CA ILE A 20 -10.79 -29.56 9.12
C ILE A 20 -10.06 -30.89 8.89
N ARG A 21 -8.96 -31.13 9.62
CA ARG A 21 -8.19 -32.38 9.47
C ARG A 21 -9.02 -33.61 9.81
N GLN A 22 -9.81 -33.55 10.89
CA GLN A 22 -10.62 -34.67 11.36
C GLN A 22 -11.81 -34.97 10.46
N HIS A 23 -12.47 -33.94 9.93
CA HIS A 23 -13.73 -34.10 9.19
C HIS A 23 -13.60 -34.08 7.67
N HIS A 24 -12.57 -33.41 7.11
CA HIS A 24 -12.38 -33.23 5.67
C HIS A 24 -11.02 -33.75 5.18
N GLY A 25 -10.16 -34.22 6.08
CA GLY A 25 -8.88 -34.83 5.77
C GLY A 25 -7.75 -33.83 5.47
N SER A 26 -6.55 -34.38 5.26
CA SER A 26 -5.31 -33.61 5.09
C SER A 26 -5.26 -32.81 3.78
N HIS A 27 -5.85 -33.33 2.71
CA HIS A 27 -5.87 -32.66 1.41
C HIS A 27 -6.69 -31.37 1.45
N PHE A 28 -7.88 -31.41 2.05
CA PHE A 28 -8.70 -30.22 2.24
C PHE A 28 -7.98 -29.18 3.10
N LEU A 29 -7.37 -29.60 4.22
CA LEU A 29 -6.59 -28.70 5.07
C LEU A 29 -5.45 -28.02 4.30
N TYR A 30 -4.75 -28.76 3.44
CA TYR A 30 -3.69 -28.22 2.60
C TYR A 30 -4.20 -27.12 1.66
N ILE A 31 -5.35 -27.34 1.01
CA ILE A 31 -5.97 -26.34 0.13
C ILE A 31 -6.39 -25.11 0.94
N TYR A 32 -7.09 -25.30 2.06
CA TYR A 32 -7.51 -24.21 2.96
C TYR A 32 -6.32 -23.33 3.39
N ARG A 33 -5.22 -23.96 3.84
CA ARG A 33 -3.99 -23.25 4.22
C ARG A 33 -3.36 -22.50 3.05
N ASN A 34 -3.41 -23.06 1.84
CA ASN A 34 -2.94 -22.37 0.64
C ASN A 34 -3.80 -21.15 0.30
N VAL A 35 -5.14 -21.25 0.38
CA VAL A 35 -6.04 -20.11 0.20
C VAL A 35 -5.69 -19.00 1.20
N LYS A 36 -5.59 -19.33 2.49
CA LYS A 36 -5.20 -18.39 3.56
C LYS A 36 -3.83 -17.73 3.29
N LYS A 37 -2.83 -18.54 2.93
CA LYS A 37 -1.47 -18.08 2.59
C LYS A 37 -1.47 -17.13 1.39
N PHE A 38 -2.17 -17.46 0.31
CA PHE A 38 -2.21 -16.62 -0.89
C PHE A 38 -3.02 -15.35 -0.66
N TYR A 39 -4.15 -15.43 0.06
CA TYR A 39 -4.93 -14.27 0.47
C TYR A 39 -4.08 -13.26 1.26
N TYR A 40 -3.40 -13.73 2.31
CA TYR A 40 -2.51 -12.87 3.10
C TYR A 40 -1.39 -12.25 2.24
N ARG A 41 -0.73 -13.07 1.41
CA ARG A 41 0.37 -12.58 0.56
C ARG A 41 -0.09 -11.56 -0.46
N PHE A 42 -1.28 -11.74 -1.05
CA PHE A 42 -1.86 -10.82 -2.00
C PHE A 42 -2.05 -9.44 -1.35
N ASP A 43 -2.77 -9.36 -0.24
CA ASP A 43 -2.99 -8.09 0.48
C ASP A 43 -1.69 -7.49 1.02
N ALA A 44 -0.76 -8.32 1.49
CA ALA A 44 0.53 -7.86 1.96
C ALA A 44 1.38 -7.23 0.83
N VAL A 45 1.33 -7.76 -0.39
CA VAL A 45 2.03 -7.18 -1.56
C VAL A 45 1.32 -5.91 -2.03
N GLN A 46 -0.01 -5.89 -2.01
CA GLN A 46 -0.80 -4.69 -2.32
C GLN A 46 -0.39 -3.50 -1.44
N LEU A 47 -0.28 -3.73 -0.11
CA LEU A 47 0.21 -2.71 0.82
C LEU A 47 1.64 -2.24 0.53
N ASP A 48 2.53 -3.16 0.11
CA ASP A 48 3.90 -2.78 -0.26
C ASP A 48 3.91 -1.89 -1.52
N ILE A 49 3.07 -2.19 -2.51
CA ILE A 49 2.93 -1.37 -3.73
C ILE A 49 2.42 0.02 -3.37
N GLU A 50 1.40 0.12 -2.50
CA GLU A 50 0.86 1.40 -2.03
C GLU A 50 1.93 2.22 -1.32
N PHE A 51 2.69 1.60 -0.40
CA PHE A 51 3.82 2.24 0.25
C PHE A 51 4.85 2.80 -0.75
N LEU A 52 5.27 1.98 -1.73
CA LEU A 52 6.24 2.41 -2.74
C LEU A 52 5.71 3.52 -3.65
N LYS A 53 4.42 3.48 -4.01
CA LYS A 53 3.77 4.55 -4.78
C LYS A 53 3.79 5.86 -4.03
N ILE A 54 3.54 5.85 -2.71
CA ILE A 54 3.63 7.06 -1.90
C ILE A 54 5.08 7.56 -1.79
N CYS A 55 6.05 6.64 -1.63
CA CYS A 55 7.47 7.01 -1.68
C CYS A 55 7.81 7.71 -3.01
N ARG A 56 7.35 7.16 -4.14
CA ARG A 56 7.55 7.75 -5.46
C ARG A 56 6.89 9.13 -5.60
N SER A 57 5.63 9.28 -5.17
CA SER A 57 4.91 10.56 -5.31
C SER A 57 5.49 11.67 -4.45
N LYS A 58 6.14 11.32 -3.33
CA LYS A 58 6.81 12.26 -2.43
C LYS A 58 8.31 12.43 -2.71
N ASP A 59 8.82 11.85 -3.81
CA ASP A 59 10.25 11.80 -4.15
C ASP A 59 11.14 11.30 -2.99
N ILE A 60 10.66 10.29 -2.26
CA ILE A 60 11.34 9.66 -1.14
C ILE A 60 11.91 8.32 -1.61
N ILE A 61 13.19 8.08 -1.38
CA ILE A 61 13.83 6.79 -1.67
C ILE A 61 13.98 5.98 -0.38
N PRO A 62 13.29 4.83 -0.23
CA PRO A 62 13.48 3.92 0.89
C PRO A 62 14.93 3.41 1.00
N SER A 63 15.41 3.21 2.22
CA SER A 63 16.80 2.81 2.49
C SER A 63 17.21 1.46 1.90
N PHE A 64 16.27 0.54 1.66
CA PHE A 64 16.58 -0.75 1.03
C PHE A 64 16.90 -0.63 -0.47
N LEU A 65 16.62 0.51 -1.09
CA LEU A 65 17.03 0.82 -2.47
C LEU A 65 18.38 1.55 -2.51
N TRP A 66 18.98 1.82 -1.35
CA TRP A 66 20.30 2.43 -1.29
C TRP A 66 21.36 1.36 -1.54
N PHE A 67 22.19 1.59 -2.55
CA PHE A 67 23.33 0.75 -2.86
C PHE A 67 24.62 1.49 -2.50
N LYS A 68 25.65 0.74 -2.11
CA LYS A 68 26.95 1.29 -1.73
C LYS A 68 27.69 1.77 -2.98
N THR A 69 28.31 2.94 -2.88
CA THR A 69 29.20 3.50 -3.90
C THR A 69 30.64 3.41 -3.41
N ALA A 70 31.59 3.35 -4.35
CA ALA A 70 33.02 3.33 -4.01
C ALA A 70 33.49 4.64 -3.37
N ASN A 71 32.90 5.77 -3.79
CA ASN A 71 33.09 7.07 -3.15
C ASN A 71 31.75 7.53 -2.55
N ASN A 72 31.78 8.03 -1.31
CA ASN A 72 30.62 8.62 -0.63
C ASN A 72 30.06 9.83 -1.38
N ASP A 73 30.89 10.61 -2.07
CA ASP A 73 30.43 11.79 -2.82
C ASP A 73 29.44 11.41 -3.94
N LEU A 74 29.61 10.22 -4.51
CA LEU A 74 28.72 9.70 -5.56
C LEU A 74 27.29 9.47 -5.06
N SER A 75 27.09 9.22 -3.76
CA SER A 75 25.74 9.03 -3.18
C SER A 75 24.88 10.28 -3.27
N SER A 76 25.50 11.45 -3.39
CA SER A 76 24.80 12.73 -3.55
C SER A 76 24.53 13.09 -5.02
N SER A 77 25.19 12.39 -5.96
CA SER A 77 25.19 12.74 -7.38
C SER A 77 23.82 12.58 -8.04
N PRO A 78 23.52 13.39 -9.08
CA PRO A 78 22.28 13.24 -9.86
C PRO A 78 22.11 11.84 -10.46
N VAL A 79 23.21 11.22 -10.90
CA VAL A 79 23.22 9.88 -11.50
C VAL A 79 22.81 8.83 -10.49
N TYR A 80 23.31 8.91 -9.25
CA TYR A 80 22.93 8.00 -8.18
C TYR A 80 21.44 8.11 -7.84
N LYS A 81 20.93 9.33 -7.67
CA LYS A 81 19.50 9.58 -7.42
C LYS A 81 18.61 9.09 -8.57
N ALA A 82 19.04 9.30 -9.82
CA ALA A 82 18.33 8.80 -10.99
C ALA A 82 18.27 7.26 -11.00
N CYS A 83 19.37 6.59 -10.67
CA CYS A 83 19.42 5.13 -10.54
C CYS A 83 18.46 4.64 -9.46
N GLN A 84 18.45 5.26 -8.29
CA GLN A 84 17.52 4.92 -7.20
C GLN A 84 16.05 5.07 -7.61
N ARG A 85 15.69 6.16 -8.30
CA ARG A 85 14.33 6.35 -8.84
C ARG A 85 13.97 5.27 -9.87
N LYS A 86 14.93 4.88 -10.72
CA LYS A 86 14.74 3.77 -11.66
C LYS A 86 14.50 2.45 -10.92
N LEU A 87 15.31 2.14 -9.90
CA LEU A 87 15.15 0.95 -9.06
C LEU A 87 13.80 0.94 -8.34
N LEU A 88 13.32 2.08 -7.87
CA LEU A 88 12.00 2.20 -7.24
C LEU A 88 10.87 1.83 -8.22
N ASN A 89 10.93 2.29 -9.47
CA ASN A 89 9.96 1.91 -10.49
C ASN A 89 10.04 0.42 -10.82
N VAL A 90 11.25 -0.11 -11.01
CA VAL A 90 11.46 -1.55 -11.25
C VAL A 90 10.88 -2.40 -10.12
N GLU A 91 11.08 -2.01 -8.87
CA GLU A 91 10.53 -2.73 -7.71
C GLU A 91 9.00 -2.65 -7.68
N ILE A 92 8.40 -1.51 -8.01
CA ILE A 92 6.93 -1.37 -8.12
C ILE A 92 6.39 -2.35 -9.17
N ASP A 93 7.02 -2.42 -10.34
CA ASP A 93 6.58 -3.27 -11.44
C ASP A 93 6.81 -4.76 -11.15
N ALA A 94 7.94 -5.11 -10.51
CA ALA A 94 8.19 -6.47 -10.02
C ALA A 94 7.12 -6.91 -9.01
N LYS A 95 6.74 -6.02 -8.07
CA LYS A 95 5.65 -6.30 -7.12
C LYS A 95 4.29 -6.41 -7.80
N ARG A 96 3.99 -5.60 -8.82
CA ARG A 96 2.75 -5.71 -9.61
C ARG A 96 2.65 -7.06 -10.32
N LYS A 97 3.74 -7.51 -10.95
CA LYS A 97 3.80 -8.85 -11.57
C LYS A 97 3.52 -9.94 -10.53
N LYS A 98 4.20 -9.88 -9.39
CA LYS A 98 3.98 -10.80 -8.27
C LYS A 98 2.54 -10.77 -7.74
N LEU A 99 1.92 -9.60 -7.67
CA LEU A 99 0.53 -9.45 -7.24
C LEU A 99 -0.42 -10.18 -8.20
N ASN A 100 -0.18 -10.08 -9.51
CA ASN A 100 -0.95 -10.80 -10.53
C ASN A 100 -0.79 -12.32 -10.39
N ASP A 101 0.44 -12.81 -10.21
CA ASP A 101 0.70 -14.24 -10.00
C ASP A 101 -0.04 -14.75 -8.75
N LEU A 102 0.03 -13.99 -7.65
CA LEU A 102 -0.68 -14.32 -6.41
C LEU A 102 -2.20 -14.32 -6.60
N LYS A 103 -2.75 -13.39 -7.39
CA LYS A 103 -4.19 -13.32 -7.69
C LYS A 103 -4.66 -14.57 -8.41
N ILE A 104 -3.87 -15.07 -9.37
CA ILE A 104 -4.16 -16.29 -10.11
C ILE A 104 -4.15 -17.50 -9.17
N MET A 105 -3.08 -17.65 -8.38
CA MET A 105 -2.93 -18.75 -7.42
C MET A 105 -4.01 -18.76 -6.33
N TYR A 106 -4.38 -17.57 -5.85
CA TYR A 106 -5.46 -17.39 -4.88
C TYR A 106 -6.80 -17.83 -5.48
N LYS A 107 -7.17 -17.32 -6.66
CA LYS A 107 -8.42 -17.69 -7.34
C LYS A 107 -8.51 -19.18 -7.61
N PHE A 108 -7.44 -19.79 -8.11
CA PHE A 108 -7.38 -21.22 -8.36
C PHE A 108 -7.62 -22.02 -7.08
N SER A 109 -6.89 -21.70 -6.00
CA SER A 109 -7.03 -22.41 -4.71
C SER A 109 -8.41 -22.19 -4.09
N LEU A 110 -8.98 -20.99 -4.22
CA LEU A 110 -10.29 -20.63 -3.68
C LEU A 110 -11.43 -21.39 -4.38
N ASN A 111 -11.37 -21.47 -5.70
CA ASN A 111 -12.34 -22.23 -6.49
C ASN A 111 -12.26 -23.71 -6.13
N HIS A 112 -11.05 -24.27 -6.01
CA HIS A 112 -10.87 -25.66 -5.61
C HIS A 112 -11.41 -25.92 -4.19
N LEU A 113 -11.18 -25.02 -3.25
CA LEU A 113 -11.76 -25.13 -1.91
C LEU A 113 -13.30 -25.10 -1.94
N ARG A 114 -13.87 -24.23 -2.78
CA ARG A 114 -15.32 -24.09 -2.94
C ARG A 114 -15.95 -25.35 -3.53
N GLU A 115 -15.31 -25.99 -4.50
CA GLU A 115 -15.77 -27.24 -5.10
C GLU A 115 -15.80 -28.41 -4.10
N LEU A 116 -14.87 -28.43 -3.14
CA LEU A 116 -14.77 -29.46 -2.11
C LEU A 116 -15.67 -29.23 -0.88
N SER A 117 -16.34 -28.07 -0.80
CA SER A 117 -17.06 -27.64 0.40
C SER A 117 -18.54 -27.41 0.11
N SER A 118 -19.41 -27.63 1.09
CA SER A 118 -20.75 -27.05 1.04
C SER A 118 -20.68 -25.54 1.12
N ALA A 119 -21.67 -24.83 0.55
CA ALA A 119 -21.70 -23.38 0.54
C ALA A 119 -21.65 -22.78 1.95
N ASP A 120 -22.41 -23.33 2.89
CA ASP A 120 -22.46 -22.86 4.29
C ASP A 120 -21.12 -23.02 5.01
N PHE A 121 -20.43 -24.14 4.77
CA PHE A 121 -19.13 -24.40 5.40
C PHE A 121 -18.04 -23.52 4.78
N PHE A 122 -18.05 -23.38 3.45
CA PHE A 122 -17.13 -22.48 2.75
C PHE A 122 -17.23 -21.04 3.27
N GLU A 123 -18.46 -20.52 3.41
CA GLU A 123 -18.68 -19.16 3.92
C GLU A 123 -18.13 -19.00 5.34
N HIS A 124 -18.36 -20.00 6.19
CA HIS A 124 -17.81 -19.99 7.55
C HIS A 124 -16.27 -20.00 7.58
N LEU A 125 -15.64 -20.87 6.79
CA LEU A 125 -14.18 -20.92 6.66
C LEU A 125 -13.61 -19.61 6.13
N PHE A 126 -14.31 -19.00 5.17
CA PHE A 126 -13.92 -17.73 4.58
C PHE A 126 -13.95 -16.62 5.64
N GLN A 127 -14.99 -16.54 6.46
CA GLN A 127 -15.09 -15.57 7.55
C GLN A 127 -13.97 -15.73 8.59
N ILE A 128 -13.68 -16.98 9.01
CA ILE A 128 -12.55 -17.26 9.92
C ILE A 128 -11.25 -16.76 9.29
N MET A 129 -10.95 -17.18 8.06
CA MET A 129 -9.72 -16.81 7.36
C MET A 129 -9.57 -15.28 7.23
N MET A 130 -10.65 -14.58 6.86
CA MET A 130 -10.67 -13.12 6.73
C MET A 130 -10.36 -12.45 8.07
N SER A 131 -10.93 -12.92 9.17
CA SER A 131 -10.69 -12.37 10.50
C SER A 131 -9.21 -12.50 10.91
N GLU A 132 -8.60 -13.66 10.74
CA GLU A 132 -7.21 -13.91 11.09
C GLU A 132 -6.25 -13.11 10.20
N CYS A 133 -6.51 -13.08 8.89
CA CYS A 133 -5.68 -12.35 7.94
C CYS A 133 -5.78 -10.83 8.17
N SER A 134 -6.97 -10.33 8.51
CA SER A 134 -7.20 -8.90 8.75
C SER A 134 -6.28 -8.36 9.85
N TYR A 135 -6.07 -9.12 10.92
CA TYR A 135 -5.16 -8.75 12.01
C TYR A 135 -3.71 -8.59 11.51
N LEU A 136 -3.22 -9.56 10.75
CA LEU A 136 -1.85 -9.54 10.20
C LEU A 136 -1.66 -8.41 9.18
N ILE A 137 -2.65 -8.19 8.31
CA ILE A 137 -2.66 -7.12 7.31
C ILE A 137 -2.64 -5.76 8.02
N ASN A 138 -3.47 -5.57 9.06
CA ASN A 138 -3.50 -4.34 9.85
C ASN A 138 -2.17 -4.08 10.56
N LYS A 139 -1.54 -5.13 11.12
CA LYS A 139 -0.21 -5.04 11.73
C LYS A 139 0.85 -4.60 10.70
N LYS A 140 0.83 -5.17 9.49
CA LYS A 140 1.72 -4.76 8.40
C LYS A 140 1.47 -3.31 7.98
N ARG A 141 0.22 -2.91 7.78
CA ARG A 141 -0.18 -1.54 7.46
C ARG A 141 0.37 -0.53 8.47
N ARG A 142 0.19 -0.80 9.77
CA ARG A 142 0.76 0.03 10.85
C ARG A 142 2.28 0.13 10.76
N THR A 143 2.95 -0.97 10.45
CA THR A 143 4.42 -1.00 10.28
C THR A 143 4.87 -0.15 9.10
N LEU A 144 4.20 -0.25 7.95
CA LEU A 144 4.49 0.57 6.77
C LEU A 144 4.20 2.04 7.02
N ASN A 145 3.09 2.37 7.70
CA ASN A 145 2.77 3.75 8.08
C ASN A 145 3.84 4.36 8.99
N LYS A 146 4.32 3.61 10.00
CA LYS A 146 5.44 4.06 10.84
C LYS A 146 6.71 4.31 10.03
N LYS A 147 7.05 3.41 9.10
CA LYS A 147 8.20 3.60 8.19
C LYS A 147 8.04 4.83 7.32
N LEU A 148 6.84 5.05 6.78
CA LEU A 148 6.54 6.20 5.93
C LEU A 148 6.67 7.51 6.70
N LEU A 149 6.13 7.56 7.92
CA LEU A 149 6.29 8.70 8.82
C LEU A 149 7.77 8.96 9.10
N SER A 150 8.56 7.94 9.44
CA SER A 150 9.99 8.12 9.69
C SER A 150 10.74 8.67 8.46
N LEU A 151 10.40 8.20 7.25
CA LEU A 151 11.01 8.69 6.01
C LEU A 151 10.58 10.13 5.69
N CYS A 152 9.32 10.49 5.95
CA CYS A 152 8.83 11.85 5.79
C CYS A 152 9.46 12.81 6.81
N SER A 153 9.61 12.42 8.08
CA SER A 153 10.23 13.26 9.11
C SER A 153 11.70 13.58 8.80
N ILE A 154 12.45 12.62 8.23
CA ILE A 154 13.83 12.84 7.78
C ILE A 154 13.87 13.85 6.63
N ASN A 155 12.95 13.75 5.65
CA ASN A 155 12.89 14.67 4.51
C ASN A 155 12.27 16.04 4.86
N ASN A 156 11.47 16.14 5.91
CA ASN A 156 10.97 17.42 6.42
C ASN A 156 12.05 18.20 7.18
N SER A 157 13.14 17.56 7.61
CA SER A 157 14.30 18.29 8.18
C SER A 157 15.15 18.99 7.11
N THR A 158 15.03 18.61 5.83
CA THR A 158 15.65 19.35 4.72
C THR A 158 14.71 20.36 4.06
N ARG A 159 13.39 20.19 4.21
CA ARG A 159 12.43 21.28 4.08
C ARG A 159 12.34 22.04 5.39
N TYR A 160 13.45 22.63 5.82
CA TYR A 160 13.37 23.74 6.75
C TYR A 160 12.38 24.74 6.16
N TYR A 161 11.24 24.86 6.83
CA TYR A 161 10.32 25.97 6.77
C TYR A 161 11.12 27.23 7.03
N ASN A 162 11.80 27.74 6.01
CA ASN A 162 12.52 28.97 6.11
C ASN A 162 11.48 30.07 5.89
N ALA A 163 10.78 30.43 6.97
CA ALA A 163 10.22 31.78 7.10
C ALA A 163 11.28 32.85 6.76
N LYS A 164 12.57 32.49 6.86
CA LYS A 164 13.74 33.22 6.35
C LYS A 164 13.77 33.51 4.84
N VAL A 165 13.01 32.80 3.99
CA VAL A 165 12.98 33.03 2.53
C VAL A 165 11.99 34.14 2.16
N VAL A 166 10.95 34.35 2.97
CA VAL A 166 9.96 35.41 2.74
C VAL A 166 10.38 36.65 3.51
N THR A 167 11.08 37.56 2.84
CA THR A 167 11.31 38.91 3.37
C THR A 167 10.07 39.76 3.13
N ASN A 168 9.32 40.05 4.18
CA ASN A 168 8.19 40.96 4.10
C ASN A 168 8.69 42.40 3.95
N LEU A 169 8.53 42.98 2.75
CA LEU A 169 8.90 44.36 2.45
C LEU A 169 7.78 45.37 2.78
N SER A 170 6.63 44.88 3.26
CA SER A 170 5.48 45.72 3.62
C SER A 170 5.39 45.97 5.13
N SER A 171 4.67 47.02 5.52
CA SER A 171 4.35 47.31 6.92
C SER A 171 3.25 46.42 7.51
N ARG A 172 2.62 45.55 6.70
CA ARG A 172 1.56 44.65 7.12
C ARG A 172 2.17 43.41 7.77
N VAL A 173 1.71 43.04 8.97
CA VAL A 173 2.08 41.77 9.61
C VAL A 173 1.31 40.63 8.94
N LEU A 174 2.03 39.64 8.42
CA LEU A 174 1.46 38.45 7.79
C LEU A 174 1.09 37.43 8.86
N SER A 175 -0.02 36.71 8.66
CA SER A 175 -0.35 35.57 9.52
C SER A 175 0.55 34.37 9.22
N ASP A 176 0.61 33.41 10.14
CA ASP A 176 1.36 32.17 9.95
C ASP A 176 0.88 31.40 8.70
N GLU A 177 -0.43 31.40 8.44
CA GLU A 177 -1.04 30.78 7.27
C GLU A 177 -0.62 31.47 5.96
N GLU A 178 -0.53 32.81 5.96
CA GLU A 178 -0.06 33.60 4.82
C GLU A 178 1.43 33.39 4.56
N LEU A 179 2.25 33.33 5.63
CA LEU A 179 3.67 33.00 5.54
C LEU A 179 3.90 31.60 4.99
N ILE A 180 3.11 30.62 5.44
CA ILE A 180 3.12 29.25 4.92
C ILE A 180 2.78 29.24 3.43
N CYS A 181 1.73 29.96 3.02
CA CYS A 181 1.32 30.06 1.63
C CYS A 181 2.42 30.67 0.75
N LEU A 182 3.01 31.79 1.18
CA LEU A 182 4.06 32.49 0.45
C LEU A 182 5.37 31.69 0.39
N ALA A 183 5.74 30.98 1.46
CA ALA A 183 6.89 30.09 1.47
C ALA A 183 6.74 28.91 0.47
N ASN A 184 5.51 28.54 0.15
CA ASN A 184 5.19 27.53 -0.86
C ASN A 184 4.97 28.12 -2.27
N GLY A 185 5.27 29.41 -2.48
CA GLY A 185 4.90 30.22 -3.65
C GLY A 185 5.36 29.76 -5.04
N LEU A 186 6.06 28.62 -5.15
CA LEU A 186 6.42 27.98 -6.42
C LEU A 186 5.73 26.62 -6.66
N ASP A 187 5.16 25.99 -5.63
CA ASP A 187 4.44 24.72 -5.75
C ASP A 187 2.91 24.93 -5.91
N TYR A 188 2.41 26.13 -5.61
CA TYR A 188 1.02 26.53 -5.85
C TYR A 188 0.91 27.33 -7.15
N CYS A 189 0.82 26.66 -8.29
CA CYS A 189 0.29 27.31 -9.48
C CYS A 189 -1.22 27.50 -9.30
N LEU A 190 -1.68 28.76 -9.35
CA LEU A 190 -3.12 29.03 -9.55
C LEU A 190 -3.53 28.40 -10.89
N PRO A 191 -4.63 27.64 -10.95
CA PRO A 191 -5.12 27.13 -12.22
C PRO A 191 -5.39 28.33 -13.16
N PRO A 192 -5.05 28.21 -14.46
CA PRO A 192 -5.28 29.30 -15.40
C PRO A 192 -6.78 29.68 -15.42
N LYS A 193 -7.06 30.99 -15.37
CA LYS A 193 -8.43 31.53 -15.28
C LYS A 193 -9.33 31.13 -16.45
N SER A 194 -8.74 30.78 -17.59
CA SER A 194 -9.41 30.13 -18.70
C SER A 194 -8.50 29.03 -19.25
N ILE A 195 -8.98 27.80 -19.20
CA ILE A 195 -8.40 26.72 -19.98
C ILE A 195 -8.97 26.90 -21.39
N ASN A 196 -8.11 27.21 -22.36
CA ASN A 196 -8.53 27.27 -23.75
C ASN A 196 -8.89 25.84 -24.19
N SER A 197 -10.18 25.56 -24.39
CA SER A 197 -10.71 24.21 -24.65
C SER A 197 -10.12 23.56 -25.90
N MET A 198 -9.50 24.33 -26.80
CA MET A 198 -8.83 23.81 -28.00
C MET A 198 -7.41 23.28 -27.77
N ASN A 199 -6.75 23.60 -26.66
CA ASN A 199 -5.35 23.19 -26.41
C ASN A 199 -5.19 22.23 -25.22
N VAL A 200 -6.28 21.67 -24.70
CA VAL A 200 -6.19 20.51 -23.80
C VAL A 200 -5.89 19.31 -24.69
N ALA A 201 -4.62 19.13 -25.03
CA ALA A 201 -4.11 17.82 -25.41
C ALA A 201 -4.34 16.92 -24.20
N THR A 202 -5.45 16.18 -24.24
CA THR A 202 -5.66 15.03 -23.37
C THR A 202 -4.45 14.14 -23.50
N SER A 203 -3.58 14.13 -22.50
CA SER A 203 -2.70 13.02 -22.21
C SER A 203 -3.56 11.85 -21.70
N LYS A 204 -4.46 11.38 -22.56
CA LYS A 204 -4.84 9.98 -22.60
C LYS A 204 -3.74 9.28 -23.38
N GLU A 205 -3.42 8.06 -22.95
CA GLU A 205 -2.41 7.15 -23.51
C GLU A 205 -0.99 7.40 -22.99
N ILE A 206 -0.65 6.77 -21.86
CA ILE A 206 0.33 5.67 -21.81
C ILE A 206 -0.08 4.71 -20.67
N TYR A 207 -0.98 3.79 -21.00
CA TYR A 207 -1.07 2.48 -20.35
C TYR A 207 -1.26 1.47 -21.49
N GLU A 208 -0.14 1.07 -22.10
CA GLU A 208 0.06 -0.29 -22.61
C GLU A 208 1.25 -0.88 -21.85
#